data_AF-S8FK69-F1
#
_entry.id   AF-S8FK69-F1
#
_cell.length_a   1.000
_cell.length_b   1.000
_cell.length_c   1.000
_cell.angle_alpha   90.00
_cell.angle_beta   90.00
_cell.angle_gamma   90.00
#
_symmetry.space_group_name_H-M   'P 1'
#
loop_
_entity.id
_entity.type
_entity.pdbx_description
1 polymer ?
#
loop_
_entity_poly.entity_id
_entity_poly.type
_entity_poly.pdbx_seq_one_letter_code
_entity_poly.pdbx_strand_id
1 'polypeptide(L)'
;LCQWELDGCEWRIAHQLCDILQGKDAPTLTDVIPSMDIIDECLVTDMTNTALDPVIHVAVGSAKCTINHYYDKSDESAAYRIAMILNPWYKLQYFTKNRWLDSWISDVWLAVQQAFD
;
A
#
# COMPACT_ATOMS: atom_id res chain seq x y z
N LEU A 1 35.17 -1.18 19.59
CA LEU A 1 34.52 -0.30 18.60
C LEU A 1 33.69 -1.11 17.59
N CYS A 2 34.04 -2.36 17.24
CA CYS A 2 33.26 -3.24 16.35
C CYS A 2 32.05 -3.96 16.99
N GLN A 3 31.52 -3.52 18.13
CA GLN A 3 30.40 -4.21 18.79
C GLN A 3 29.05 -3.98 18.08
N TRP A 4 29.00 -3.03 17.14
CA TRP A 4 27.79 -2.61 16.42
C TRP A 4 27.94 -2.77 14.91
N GLU A 5 28.95 -3.49 14.46
CA GLU A 5 29.17 -3.77 13.03
C GLU A 5 28.24 -4.92 12.64
N LEU A 6 27.30 -4.65 11.72
CA LEU A 6 26.41 -5.67 11.20
C LEU A 6 27.24 -6.78 10.54
N ASP A 7 26.92 -8.03 10.82
CA ASP A 7 27.56 -9.16 10.15
C ASP A 7 27.08 -9.29 8.69
N GLY A 8 27.71 -10.18 7.91
CA GLY A 8 27.35 -10.35 6.49
C GLY A 8 25.90 -10.81 6.26
N CYS A 9 25.31 -11.54 7.19
CA CYS A 9 23.90 -11.95 7.14
C CYS A 9 22.98 -10.79 7.51
N GLU A 10 23.32 -10.02 8.54
CA GLU A 10 22.58 -8.83 8.97
C GLU A 10 22.61 -7.73 7.90
N TRP A 11 23.74 -7.52 7.23
CA TRP A 11 23.83 -6.61 6.07
C TRP A 11 22.95 -7.05 4.92
N ARG A 12 22.87 -8.35 4.65
CA ARG A 12 21.98 -8.90 3.61
C ARG A 12 20.51 -8.65 3.96
N ILE A 13 20.13 -8.85 5.23
CA ILE A 13 18.78 -8.56 5.72
C ILE A 13 18.47 -7.05 5.61
N ALA A 14 19.41 -6.19 6.00
CA ALA A 14 19.24 -4.74 5.89
C ALA A 14 19.08 -4.29 4.43
N HIS A 15 19.82 -4.90 3.50
CA HIS A 15 19.68 -4.62 2.08
C HIS A 15 18.31 -5.04 1.54
N GLN A 16 17.87 -6.26 1.88
CA GLN A 16 16.55 -6.75 1.51
C GLN A 16 15.45 -5.84 2.06
N LEU A 17 15.58 -5.38 3.31
CA LEU A 17 14.64 -4.45 3.92
C LEU A 17 14.64 -3.08 3.21
N CYS A 18 15.80 -2.53 2.89
CA CYS A 18 15.90 -1.27 2.14
C CYS A 18 15.25 -1.37 0.76
N ASP A 19 15.48 -2.45 0.03
CA ASP A 19 14.89 -2.66 -1.30
C ASP A 19 13.37 -2.78 -1.24
N ILE A 20 12.83 -3.40 -0.18
CA ILE A 20 11.38 -3.50 0.07
C ILE A 20 10.77 -2.13 0.43
N LEU A 21 11.52 -1.26 1.13
CA LEU A 21 10.99 -0.03 1.72
C LEU A 21 11.20 1.25 0.90
N GLN A 22 11.80 1.19 -0.30
CA GLN A 22 11.98 2.39 -1.12
C GLN A 22 10.64 3.02 -1.52
N GLY A 23 10.29 4.17 -0.91
CA GLY A 23 9.05 4.92 -1.14
C GLY A 23 9.28 6.35 -1.62
N LYS A 24 8.22 7.04 -2.06
CA LYS A 24 8.24 8.44 -2.52
C LYS A 24 8.41 9.43 -1.36
N ASP A 25 9.09 10.55 -1.63
CA ASP A 25 9.42 11.60 -0.64
C ASP A 25 8.20 12.37 -0.07
N ALA A 26 7.03 12.35 -0.72
CA ALA A 26 5.80 12.96 -0.21
C ALA A 26 4.54 12.44 -0.93
N PRO A 27 3.84 11.42 -0.41
CA PRO A 27 2.57 10.97 -0.98
C PRO A 27 1.46 11.99 -0.71
N THR A 28 0.71 12.35 -1.75
CA THR A 28 -0.56 13.08 -1.60
C THR A 28 -1.67 12.15 -1.13
N LEU A 29 -2.81 12.69 -0.69
CA LEU A 29 -3.97 11.90 -0.26
C LEU A 29 -4.42 10.88 -1.33
N THR A 30 -4.22 11.22 -2.61
CA THR A 30 -4.56 10.36 -3.75
C THR A 30 -3.54 9.26 -4.02
N ASP A 31 -2.31 9.41 -3.52
CA ASP A 31 -1.24 8.43 -3.67
C ASP A 31 -1.31 7.34 -2.59
N VAL A 32 -2.10 7.51 -1.52
CA VAL A 32 -2.10 6.60 -0.37
C VAL A 32 -2.58 5.20 -0.73
N ILE A 33 -3.79 5.06 -1.28
CA ILE A 33 -4.33 3.74 -1.66
C ILE A 33 -3.47 3.10 -2.77
N PRO A 34 -3.03 3.81 -3.81
CA PRO A 34 -2.15 3.25 -4.84
C PRO A 34 -0.77 2.84 -4.33
N SER A 35 -0.21 3.57 -3.36
CA SER A 35 1.04 3.16 -2.71
C SER A 35 0.81 1.91 -1.86
N MET A 36 -0.34 1.82 -1.18
CA MET A 36 -0.72 0.61 -0.45
C MET A 36 -0.88 -0.59 -1.39
N ASP A 37 -1.53 -0.43 -2.55
CA ASP A 37 -1.69 -1.50 -3.55
C ASP A 37 -0.32 -2.01 -4.03
N ILE A 38 0.65 -1.12 -4.27
CA ILE A 38 2.03 -1.49 -4.64
C ILE A 38 2.70 -2.28 -3.53
N ILE A 39 2.63 -1.79 -2.28
CA ILE A 39 3.23 -2.49 -1.13
C ILE A 39 2.56 -3.86 -0.95
N ASP A 40 1.24 -3.94 -1.13
CA ASP A 40 0.48 -5.17 -1.00
C ASP A 40 0.92 -6.23 -2.03
N GLU A 41 1.10 -5.81 -3.29
CA GLU A 41 1.60 -6.65 -4.38
C GLU A 41 3.04 -7.13 -4.12
N CYS A 42 3.91 -6.25 -3.62
CA CYS A 42 5.26 -6.61 -3.19
C CYS A 42 5.24 -7.66 -2.07
N LEU A 43 4.45 -7.43 -1.01
CA LEU A 43 4.35 -8.36 0.11
C LEU A 43 3.81 -9.73 -0.32
N VAL A 44 2.81 -9.77 -1.22
CA VAL A 44 2.27 -11.04 -1.76
C VAL A 44 3.35 -11.77 -2.56
N THR A 45 4.12 -11.04 -3.37
CA THR A 45 5.23 -11.61 -4.13
C THR A 45 6.29 -12.19 -3.20
N ASP A 46 6.67 -11.45 -2.16
CA ASP A 46 7.67 -11.87 -1.16
C ASP A 46 7.21 -13.06 -0.32
N MET A 47 5.91 -13.16 0.02
CA MET A 47 5.37 -14.34 0.71
C MET A 47 5.54 -15.62 -0.11
N THR A 48 5.50 -15.53 -1.43
CA THR A 48 5.66 -16.70 -2.32
C THR A 48 7.13 -17.02 -2.64
N ASN A 49 8.06 -16.15 -2.26
CA ASN A 49 9.48 -16.29 -2.56
C ASN A 49 10.19 -17.19 -1.53
N THR A 50 10.43 -18.44 -1.90
CA THR A 50 11.11 -19.43 -1.04
C THR A 50 12.60 -19.18 -0.82
N ALA A 51 13.18 -18.18 -1.49
CA ALA A 51 14.57 -17.78 -1.31
C ALA A 51 14.78 -16.79 -0.14
N LEU A 52 13.70 -16.25 0.44
CA LEU A 52 13.76 -15.34 1.58
C LEU A 52 13.93 -16.11 2.89
N ASP A 53 14.55 -15.45 3.87
CA ASP A 53 14.76 -16.03 5.20
C ASP A 53 13.42 -16.18 5.94
N PRO A 54 13.22 -17.23 6.75
CA PRO A 54 12.03 -17.39 7.59
C PRO A 54 11.68 -16.16 8.44
N VAL A 55 12.69 -15.41 8.92
CA VAL A 55 12.49 -14.17 9.68
C VAL A 55 11.83 -13.09 8.82
N ILE A 56 12.21 -13.01 7.53
CA ILE A 56 11.60 -12.08 6.57
C ILE A 56 10.15 -12.47 6.30
N HIS A 57 9.82 -13.76 6.20
CA HIS A 57 8.42 -14.18 6.05
C HIS A 57 7.54 -13.77 7.23
N VAL A 58 8.05 -13.85 8.46
CA VAL A 58 7.33 -13.37 9.66
C VAL A 58 7.14 -11.85 9.63
N ALA A 59 8.18 -11.11 9.21
CA ALA A 59 8.09 -9.66 9.04
C ALA A 59 7.08 -9.26 7.96
N VAL A 60 7.10 -9.93 6.80
CA VAL A 60 6.15 -9.74 5.68
C VAL A 60 4.72 -10.05 6.13
N GLY A 61 4.51 -11.13 6.91
CA GLY A 61 3.21 -11.43 7.52
C GLY A 61 2.70 -10.31 8.43
N SER A 62 3.57 -9.74 9.26
CA SER A 62 3.24 -8.61 10.14
C SER A 62 2.94 -7.33 9.36
N ALA A 63 3.71 -7.07 8.29
CA ALA A 63 3.47 -5.97 7.37
C ALA A 63 2.10 -6.11 6.67
N LYS A 64 1.72 -7.33 6.27
CA LYS A 64 0.39 -7.61 5.67
C LYS A 64 -0.76 -7.38 6.65
N CYS A 65 -0.62 -7.77 7.91
CA CYS A 65 -1.63 -7.42 8.92
C CYS A 65 -1.78 -5.89 9.08
N THR A 66 -0.65 -5.18 9.04
CA THR A 66 -0.63 -3.72 9.15
C THR A 66 -1.29 -3.06 7.95
N ILE A 67 -0.97 -3.49 6.73
CA ILE A 67 -1.55 -2.89 5.52
C ILE A 67 -3.05 -3.12 5.42
N ASN A 68 -3.54 -4.31 5.80
CA ASN A 68 -4.98 -4.60 5.86
C ASN A 68 -5.71 -3.64 6.81
N HIS A 69 -5.13 -3.36 7.98
CA HIS A 69 -5.69 -2.38 8.91
C HIS A 69 -5.74 -0.96 8.34
N TYR A 70 -4.78 -0.58 7.48
CA TYR A 70 -4.84 0.70 6.78
C TYR A 70 -5.87 0.69 5.65
N TYR A 71 -6.12 -0.44 4.98
CA TYR A 71 -7.21 -0.57 4.02
C TYR A 71 -8.56 -0.32 4.70
N ASP A 72 -8.83 -0.97 5.84
CA ASP A 72 -10.06 -0.77 6.62
C ASP A 72 -10.29 0.72 6.94
N LYS A 73 -9.24 1.43 7.38
CA LYS A 73 -9.31 2.87 7.68
C LYS A 73 -9.51 3.75 6.45
N SER A 74 -8.86 3.41 5.34
CA SER A 74 -9.01 4.15 4.08
C SER A 74 -10.40 3.96 3.48
N ASP A 75 -11.02 2.81 3.75
CA ASP A 75 -12.38 2.50 3.35
C ASP A 75 -13.44 3.22 4.18
N GLU A 76 -13.22 3.34 5.48
CA GLU A 76 -14.12 4.12 6.35
C GLU A 76 -14.09 5.63 6.04
N SER A 77 -13.04 6.12 5.37
CA SER A 77 -12.84 7.55 5.10
C SER A 77 -13.20 7.93 3.66
N ALA A 78 -14.34 8.60 3.51
CA ALA A 78 -14.80 9.16 2.24
C ALA A 78 -13.76 10.13 1.61
N ALA A 79 -12.90 10.76 2.41
CA ALA A 79 -11.90 11.71 1.93
C ALA A 79 -10.90 11.09 0.96
N TYR A 80 -10.41 9.88 1.23
CA TYR A 80 -9.47 9.19 0.33
C TYR A 80 -10.15 8.83 -1.00
N ARG A 81 -11.39 8.34 -0.92
CA ARG A 81 -12.20 7.95 -2.08
C ARG A 81 -12.51 9.14 -2.98
N ILE A 82 -12.99 10.24 -2.39
CA ILE A 82 -13.29 11.49 -3.11
C ILE A 82 -12.02 12.04 -3.75
N ALA A 83 -10.90 12.08 -3.01
CA ALA A 83 -9.64 12.59 -3.54
C ALA A 83 -9.15 11.78 -4.75
N MET A 84 -9.25 10.45 -4.72
CA MET A 84 -8.88 9.60 -5.86
C MET A 84 -9.77 9.82 -7.08
N ILE A 85 -11.09 9.99 -6.91
CA ILE A 85 -12.00 10.24 -8.05
C ILE A 85 -11.78 11.63 -8.65
N LEU A 86 -11.50 12.63 -7.82
CA LEU A 86 -11.23 14.00 -8.26
C LEU A 86 -9.85 14.16 -8.89
N ASN A 87 -8.95 13.18 -8.78
CA ASN A 87 -7.61 13.28 -9.34
C ASN A 87 -7.64 13.07 -10.88
N PRO A 88 -7.22 14.07 -11.68
CA PRO A 88 -7.18 13.95 -13.14
C PRO A 88 -6.25 12.84 -13.67
N TRP A 89 -5.27 12.42 -12.86
CA TRP A 89 -4.30 11.38 -13.19
C TRP A 89 -4.86 9.97 -12.94
N TYR A 90 -5.75 9.78 -11.97
CA TYR A 90 -6.45 8.52 -11.76
C TYR A 90 -7.66 8.44 -12.68
N LYS A 91 -7.43 7.98 -13.91
CA LYS A 91 -8.53 7.70 -14.84
C LYS A 91 -9.41 6.60 -14.27
N LEU A 92 -10.71 6.59 -14.63
CA LEU A 92 -11.67 5.50 -14.38
C LEU A 92 -11.07 4.10 -14.59
N GLN A 93 -10.10 3.97 -15.50
CA GLN A 93 -9.31 2.76 -15.72
C GLN A 93 -8.61 2.20 -14.47
N TYR A 94 -8.16 3.01 -13.52
CA TYR A 94 -7.57 2.52 -12.26
C TYR A 94 -8.60 1.70 -11.47
N PHE A 95 -9.79 2.27 -11.29
CA PHE A 95 -10.91 1.63 -10.60
C PHE A 95 -11.41 0.38 -11.35
N THR A 96 -11.48 0.45 -12.68
CA THR A 96 -11.84 -0.72 -13.52
C THR A 96 -10.79 -1.83 -13.45
N LYS A 97 -9.49 -1.48 -13.50
CA LYS A 97 -8.38 -2.44 -13.49
C LYS A 97 -8.25 -3.13 -12.13
N ASN A 98 -8.48 -2.40 -11.04
CA ASN A 98 -8.48 -2.93 -9.68
C ASN A 98 -9.83 -3.53 -9.26
N ARG A 99 -10.78 -3.67 -10.19
CA ARG A 99 -12.09 -4.33 -9.99
C ARG A 99 -12.88 -3.81 -8.78
N TRP A 100 -12.83 -2.50 -8.55
CA TRP A 100 -13.69 -1.89 -7.54
C TRP A 100 -15.16 -2.15 -7.89
N LEU A 101 -16.01 -2.43 -6.89
CA LEU A 101 -17.43 -2.71 -7.13
C LEU A 101 -18.14 -1.47 -7.70
N ASP A 102 -19.05 -1.67 -8.65
CA ASP A 102 -19.86 -0.57 -9.22
C ASP A 102 -20.70 0.16 -8.16
N SER A 103 -21.08 -0.54 -7.09
CA SER A 103 -21.75 0.06 -5.93
C SER A 103 -20.86 1.08 -5.23
N TRP A 104 -19.54 0.83 -5.16
CA TRP A 104 -18.59 1.76 -4.55
C TRP A 104 -18.40 3.01 -5.38
N ILE A 105 -18.37 2.87 -6.71
CA ILE A 105 -18.32 4.01 -7.61
C ILE A 105 -19.58 4.87 -7.41
N SER A 106 -20.75 4.22 -7.27
CA SER A 106 -22.03 4.89 -7.06
C SER A 106 -22.11 5.62 -5.70
N ASP A 107 -21.66 4.99 -4.62
CA ASP A 107 -21.66 5.59 -3.27
C ASP A 107 -20.75 6.83 -3.19
N VAL A 108 -19.60 6.80 -3.87
CA VAL A 108 -18.70 7.95 -3.89
C VAL A 108 -19.24 9.06 -4.79
N TRP A 109 -19.89 8.75 -5.92
CA TRP A 109 -20.60 9.75 -6.72
C TRP A 109 -21.69 10.48 -5.90
N LEU A 110 -22.44 9.74 -5.10
CA LEU A 110 -23.43 10.31 -4.18
C LEU A 110 -22.77 11.21 -3.13
N ALA A 111 -21.65 10.77 -2.55
CA ALA A 111 -20.90 11.58 -1.58
C ALA A 111 -20.32 12.86 -2.19
N VAL A 112 -19.85 12.81 -3.45
CA VAL A 112 -19.39 13.99 -4.19
C VAL A 112 -20.56 14.94 -4.43
N GLN A 113 -21.71 14.47 -4.91
CA GLN A 113 -22.90 15.32 -5.09
C GLN A 113 -23.30 16.02 -3.78
N GLN A 114 -23.39 15.26 -2.68
CA GLN A 114 -23.71 15.82 -1.35
C GLN A 114 -22.68 16.83 -0.82
N ALA A 115 -21.42 16.72 -1.22
CA ALA A 115 -20.37 17.64 -0.77
C ALA A 115 -20.32 18.95 -1.56
N PHE A 116 -20.90 18.98 -2.76
CA PHE A 116 -20.85 20.12 -3.69
C PHE A 116 -22.24 20.73 -4.00
N ASP A 117 -23.32 20.19 -3.41
CA ASP A 117 -24.66 20.80 -3.32
C ASP A 117 -24.77 21.71 -2.08
#